data_AF-A0A1Z5HNQ0-F1
#
_entry.id   AF-A0A1Z5HNQ0-F1
#
_cell.length_a   1.000
_cell.length_b   1.000
_cell.length_c   1.000
_cell.angle_alpha   90.00
_cell.angle_beta   90.00
_cell.angle_gamma   90.00
#
_symmetry.space_group_name_H-M   'P 1'
#
loop_
_entity.id
_entity.type
_entity.pdbx_description
1 polymer ?
#
loop_
_entity_poly.entity_id
_entity_poly.type
_entity_poly.pdbx_seq_one_letter_code
_entity_poly.pdbx_strand_id
1 'polypeptide(L)'
;MARPTDYPFPQRVMHYLHLIGIITLVFTGFLIHHPPQGTSQSALRVVHVLVGIIVLVVVLVRIYYAFNGFYRDAHQFALRRDDWRNLPAVIRHYLTLKGELPPHSGKYNPLQKLSYLGVVVLVLAQSLTGMALYWPGTFSGLVASLEGLAGVRASHYALTWLLITFIMVHLYMVISETPDRLRLMLLGQTGGVGSEKEGAGTGSRQYPLS
;
A
#
# COMPACT_ATOMS: atom_id res chain seq x y z
N MET A 1 4.57 18.75 10.14
CA MET A 1 4.84 18.91 8.68
C MET A 1 5.60 17.71 8.17
N ALA A 2 5.17 17.11 7.06
CA ALA A 2 5.92 16.06 6.37
C ALA A 2 7.06 16.71 5.57
N ARG A 3 8.29 16.25 5.78
CA ARG A 3 9.50 16.77 5.14
C ARG A 3 9.83 15.92 3.90
N PRO A 4 10.54 16.46 2.88
CA PRO A 4 10.98 15.67 1.73
C PRO A 4 11.82 14.44 2.12
N THR A 5 12.52 14.53 3.26
CA THR A 5 13.31 13.44 3.85
C THR A 5 12.46 12.29 4.39
N ASP A 6 11.16 12.49 4.60
CA ASP A 6 10.25 11.46 5.12
C ASP A 6 9.88 10.41 4.07
N TYR A 7 10.11 10.71 2.78
CA TYR A 7 9.83 9.85 1.62
C TYR A 7 10.95 9.99 0.57
N PRO A 8 12.06 9.24 0.72
CA PRO A 8 13.18 9.35 -0.20
C PRO A 8 12.78 8.88 -1.61
N PHE A 9 13.48 9.39 -2.62
CA PHE A 9 13.18 9.10 -4.02
C PHE A 9 13.04 7.59 -4.35
N PRO A 10 13.92 6.69 -3.88
CA PRO A 10 13.79 5.25 -4.13
C PRO A 10 12.45 4.67 -3.63
N GLN A 11 11.98 5.07 -2.45
CA GLN A 11 10.73 4.59 -1.87
C GLN A 11 9.52 5.03 -2.70
N ARG A 12 9.55 6.26 -3.25
CA ARG A 12 8.49 6.75 -4.14
C ARG A 12 8.46 5.95 -5.44
N VAL A 13 9.61 5.71 -6.06
CA VAL A 13 9.70 4.89 -7.29
C VAL A 13 9.14 3.49 -7.05
N MET A 14 9.55 2.83 -5.96
CA MET A 14 9.05 1.49 -5.62
C MET A 14 7.53 1.49 -5.38
N HIS A 15 7.00 2.53 -4.74
CA HIS A 15 5.56 2.69 -4.58
C HIS A 15 4.83 2.81 -5.94
N TYR A 16 5.34 3.63 -6.87
CA TYR A 16 4.75 3.75 -8.20
C TYR A 16 4.82 2.47 -9.02
N LEU A 17 5.96 1.77 -8.98
CA LEU A 17 6.11 0.48 -9.65
C LEU A 17 5.08 -0.53 -9.12
N HIS A 18 4.88 -0.56 -7.81
CA HIS A 18 3.89 -1.44 -7.19
C HIS A 18 2.46 -1.01 -7.55
N LEU A 19 2.13 0.28 -7.48
CA LEU A 19 0.81 0.82 -7.81
C LEU A 19 0.42 0.51 -9.26
N ILE A 20 1.28 0.86 -10.22
CA ILE A 20 1.04 0.63 -11.65
C ILE A 20 0.97 -0.88 -11.93
N GLY A 21 1.84 -1.66 -11.28
CA GLY A 21 1.84 -3.12 -11.40
C GLY A 21 0.53 -3.76 -10.93
N ILE A 22 0.03 -3.38 -9.74
CA ILE A 22 -1.25 -3.88 -9.23
C ILE A 22 -2.41 -3.51 -10.15
N ILE A 23 -2.48 -2.25 -10.59
CA ILE A 23 -3.54 -1.80 -11.52
C ILE A 23 -3.50 -2.66 -12.78
N THR A 24 -2.32 -2.84 -13.37
CA THR A 24 -2.13 -3.66 -14.57
C THR A 24 -2.54 -5.11 -14.34
N LEU A 25 -2.18 -5.70 -13.19
CA LEU A 25 -2.57 -7.06 -12.81
C LEU A 25 -4.08 -7.22 -12.66
N VAL A 26 -4.75 -6.27 -12.00
CA VAL A 26 -6.21 -6.29 -11.85
C VAL A 26 -6.89 -6.25 -13.21
N PHE A 27 -6.50 -5.29 -14.06
CA PHE A 27 -7.05 -5.17 -15.43
C PHE A 27 -6.81 -6.43 -16.26
N THR A 28 -5.56 -6.88 -16.35
CA THR A 28 -5.23 -8.09 -17.13
C THR A 28 -5.87 -9.36 -16.56
N GLY A 29 -6.02 -9.46 -15.24
CA GLY A 29 -6.71 -10.57 -14.58
C GLY A 29 -8.19 -10.63 -14.96
N PHE A 30 -8.88 -9.49 -14.97
CA PHE A 30 -10.27 -9.43 -15.46
C PHE A 30 -10.39 -9.78 -16.93
N LEU A 31 -9.45 -9.33 -17.78
CA LEU A 31 -9.42 -9.69 -19.20
C LEU A 31 -9.13 -11.18 -19.45
N ILE A 32 -8.38 -11.85 -18.57
CA ILE A 32 -8.18 -13.31 -18.63
C ILE A 32 -9.45 -14.05 -18.23
N HIS A 33 -10.24 -13.50 -17.29
CA HIS A 33 -11.50 -14.10 -16.86
C HIS A 33 -12.64 -13.89 -17.86
N HIS A 34 -12.71 -12.69 -18.45
CA HIS A 34 -13.69 -12.31 -19.47
C HIS A 34 -12.98 -11.82 -20.74
N PRO A 35 -12.55 -12.75 -21.60
CA PRO A 35 -11.73 -12.43 -22.75
C PRO A 35 -12.54 -11.68 -23.83
N PRO A 36 -12.14 -10.46 -24.24
CA PRO A 36 -12.80 -9.76 -25.33
C PRO A 36 -12.58 -10.51 -26.66
N GLN A 37 -13.57 -10.47 -27.54
CA GLN A 37 -13.45 -11.05 -28.88
C GLN A 37 -12.25 -10.42 -29.61
N GLY A 38 -11.46 -11.26 -30.29
CA GLY A 38 -10.25 -10.82 -31.02
C GLY A 38 -8.99 -10.63 -30.17
N THR A 39 -9.03 -10.86 -28.85
CA THR A 39 -7.85 -10.71 -27.98
C THR A 39 -7.08 -12.02 -27.82
N SER A 40 -5.75 -11.98 -28.00
CA SER A 40 -4.89 -13.14 -27.74
C SER A 40 -4.81 -13.46 -26.24
N GLN A 41 -5.43 -14.57 -25.84
CA GLN A 41 -5.39 -15.08 -24.47
C GLN A 41 -3.97 -15.37 -23.98
N SER A 42 -3.15 -15.91 -24.87
CA SER A 42 -1.74 -16.22 -24.58
C SER A 42 -0.97 -14.95 -24.25
N ALA A 43 -1.17 -13.87 -25.02
CA ALA A 43 -0.51 -12.59 -24.78
C ALA A 43 -0.93 -11.98 -23.44
N LEU A 44 -2.24 -11.99 -23.12
CA LEU A 44 -2.73 -11.49 -21.83
C LEU A 44 -2.13 -12.24 -20.64
N ARG A 45 -2.04 -13.57 -20.73
CA ARG A 45 -1.42 -14.40 -19.68
C ARG A 45 0.07 -14.09 -19.52
N VAL A 46 0.81 -13.94 -20.62
CA VAL A 46 2.23 -13.58 -20.58
C VAL A 46 2.43 -12.23 -19.90
N VAL A 47 1.66 -11.21 -20.32
CA VAL A 47 1.74 -9.88 -19.69
C VAL A 47 1.39 -9.96 -18.20
N HIS A 48 0.31 -10.65 -17.84
CA HIS A 48 -0.12 -10.79 -16.45
C HIS A 48 0.94 -11.46 -15.58
N VAL A 49 1.52 -12.58 -16.05
CA VAL A 49 2.56 -13.31 -15.31
C VAL A 49 3.84 -12.47 -15.20
N LEU A 50 4.28 -11.83 -16.28
CA LEU A 50 5.48 -10.98 -16.26
C LEU A 50 5.34 -9.81 -15.28
N VAL A 51 4.22 -9.09 -15.32
CA VAL A 51 3.94 -8.00 -14.38
C VAL A 51 3.85 -8.55 -12.96
N GLY A 52 3.27 -9.74 -12.76
CA GLY A 52 3.19 -10.41 -11.46
C GLY A 52 4.56 -10.69 -10.85
N ILE A 53 5.51 -11.15 -11.67
CA ILE A 53 6.91 -11.37 -11.27
C ILE A 53 7.59 -10.04 -10.92
N ILE A 54 7.39 -8.99 -11.72
CA ILE A 54 7.95 -7.65 -11.44
C ILE A 54 7.44 -7.13 -10.10
N VAL A 55 6.13 -7.20 -9.84
CA VAL A 55 5.51 -6.77 -8.58
C VAL A 55 6.07 -7.58 -7.40
N LEU A 56 6.20 -8.90 -7.55
CA LEU A 56 6.81 -9.76 -6.52
C LEU A 56 8.24 -9.33 -6.19
N VAL A 57 9.07 -9.09 -7.21
CA VAL A 57 10.45 -8.63 -7.01
C VAL A 57 10.48 -7.26 -6.31
N VAL A 58 9.64 -6.31 -6.72
CA VAL A 58 9.53 -4.99 -6.07
C VAL A 58 9.16 -5.14 -4.58
N VAL A 59 8.22 -6.03 -4.25
CA VAL A 59 7.84 -6.31 -2.85
C VAL A 59 8.98 -6.95 -2.07
N LEU A 60 9.68 -7.94 -2.63
CA LEU A 60 10.82 -8.58 -1.98
C LEU A 60 11.96 -7.59 -1.72
N VAL A 61 12.26 -6.73 -2.69
CA VAL A 61 13.25 -5.64 -2.54
C VAL A 61 12.81 -4.65 -1.46
N ARG A 62 11.52 -4.30 -1.40
CA ARG A 62 10.97 -3.44 -0.33
C ARG A 62 11.11 -4.09 1.04
N ILE A 63 10.81 -5.38 1.16
CA ILE A 63 10.98 -6.14 2.41
C ILE A 63 12.46 -6.11 2.82
N TYR A 64 13.36 -6.41 1.89
CA TYR A 64 14.80 -6.36 2.14
C TYR A 64 15.25 -4.98 2.64
N TYR A 65 14.86 -3.89 1.98
CA TYR A 65 15.23 -2.54 2.43
C TYR A 65 14.65 -2.18 3.81
N ALA A 66 13.47 -2.69 4.15
CA ALA A 66 12.84 -2.46 5.45
C ALA A 66 13.66 -3.03 6.62
N PHE A 67 14.27 -4.20 6.39
CA PHE A 67 15.03 -4.92 7.41
C PHE A 67 16.54 -4.68 7.34
N ASN A 68 17.13 -4.51 6.16
CA ASN A 68 18.59 -4.51 5.95
C ASN A 68 19.11 -3.27 5.19
N GLY A 69 18.25 -2.33 4.79
CA GLY A 69 18.66 -1.13 4.05
C GLY A 69 19.19 0.02 4.92
N PHE A 70 19.76 1.05 4.28
CA PHE A 70 20.17 2.30 4.94
C PHE A 70 18.97 3.06 5.58
N TYR A 71 17.75 2.75 5.14
CA TYR A 71 16.49 3.32 5.62
C TYR A 71 15.64 2.27 6.34
N ARG A 72 16.18 1.60 7.37
CA ARG A 72 15.45 0.58 8.15
C ARG A 72 14.20 1.19 8.79
N ASP A 73 13.05 0.97 8.19
CA ASP A 73 11.77 1.53 8.62
C ASP A 73 10.82 0.46 9.18
N ALA A 74 11.25 -0.81 9.26
CA ALA A 74 10.45 -1.91 9.82
C ALA A 74 9.88 -1.60 11.22
N HIS A 75 10.65 -0.90 12.07
CA HIS A 75 10.22 -0.50 13.41
C HIS A 75 9.05 0.50 13.40
N GLN A 76 8.84 1.24 12.31
CA GLN A 76 7.74 2.20 12.16
C GLN A 76 6.40 1.51 11.88
N PHE A 77 6.43 0.27 11.37
CA PHE A 77 5.24 -0.53 11.05
C PHE A 77 4.91 -1.57 12.12
N ALA A 78 5.78 -1.78 13.11
CA ALA A 78 5.55 -2.73 14.19
C ALA A 78 4.34 -2.31 15.05
N LEU A 79 3.37 -3.23 15.18
CA LEU A 79 2.19 -3.04 16.03
C LEU A 79 2.58 -3.22 17.50
N ARG A 80 2.40 -2.16 18.29
CA ARG A 80 2.59 -2.18 19.75
C ARG A 80 1.29 -2.51 20.46
N ARG A 81 1.37 -2.88 21.74
CA ARG A 81 0.17 -3.18 22.57
C ARG A 81 -0.83 -2.03 22.60
N ASP A 82 -0.34 -0.79 22.58
CA ASP A 82 -1.19 0.40 22.57
C ASP A 82 -1.91 0.60 21.21
N ASP A 83 -1.30 0.14 20.11
CA ASP A 83 -1.94 0.18 18.79
C ASP A 83 -3.18 -0.73 18.75
N TRP A 84 -3.12 -1.90 19.38
CA TRP A 84 -4.28 -2.81 19.49
C TRP A 84 -5.41 -2.27 20.34
N ARG A 85 -5.08 -1.53 21.41
CA ARG A 85 -6.09 -0.86 22.27
C ARG A 85 -6.80 0.27 21.55
N ASN A 86 -6.08 1.01 20.73
CA ASN A 86 -6.62 2.17 20.00
C ASN A 86 -7.29 1.77 18.68
N LEU A 87 -7.05 0.56 18.17
CA LEU A 87 -7.57 0.09 16.89
C LEU A 87 -9.10 0.18 16.77
N PRO A 88 -9.93 -0.26 17.74
CA PRO A 88 -11.39 -0.13 17.63
C PRO A 88 -11.87 1.32 17.59
N ALA A 89 -11.20 2.21 18.33
CA ALA A 89 -11.52 3.63 18.34
C ALA A 89 -11.17 4.30 16.99
N VAL A 90 -10.02 3.93 16.40
CA VAL A 90 -9.59 4.39 15.07
C VAL A 90 -10.54 3.88 13.99
N ILE A 91 -10.93 2.59 14.02
CA ILE A 91 -11.92 2.03 13.09
C ILE A 91 -13.26 2.78 13.21
N ARG A 92 -13.74 3.02 14.43
CA ARG A 92 -14.97 3.79 14.66
C ARG A 92 -14.88 5.20 14.10
N HIS A 93 -13.74 5.88 14.26
CA HIS A 93 -13.51 7.21 13.71
C HIS A 93 -13.68 7.21 12.18
N TYR A 94 -13.06 6.27 11.46
CA TYR A 94 -13.22 6.17 10.00
C TYR A 94 -14.62 5.77 9.56
N LEU A 95 -15.32 4.91 10.31
CA LEU A 95 -16.69 4.50 9.96
C LEU A 95 -17.73 5.59 10.23
N THR A 96 -17.52 6.41 11.26
CA THR A 96 -18.51 7.41 11.70
C THR A 96 -18.19 8.83 11.27
N LEU A 97 -16.97 9.10 10.77
CA LEU A 97 -16.47 10.44 10.44
C LEU A 97 -16.64 11.45 11.59
N LYS A 98 -16.74 10.96 12.83
CA LYS A 98 -17.03 11.76 14.03
C LYS A 98 -15.91 11.59 15.06
N GLY A 99 -15.59 12.71 15.72
CA GLY A 99 -14.56 12.78 16.76
C GLY A 99 -13.16 13.00 16.22
N GLU A 100 -12.24 13.37 17.10
CA GLU A 100 -10.82 13.51 16.79
C GLU A 100 -10.15 12.13 16.67
N LEU A 101 -9.15 12.02 15.79
CA LEU A 101 -8.37 10.80 15.66
C LEU A 101 -7.70 10.49 17.01
N PRO A 102 -7.87 9.28 17.59
CA PRO A 102 -7.24 8.94 18.85
C PRO A 102 -5.72 9.12 18.80
N PRO A 103 -5.08 9.63 19.87
CA PRO A 103 -3.63 9.77 19.92
C PRO A 103 -2.96 8.43 19.62
N HIS A 104 -2.05 8.41 18.66
CA HIS A 104 -1.31 7.20 18.30
C HIS A 104 0.19 7.39 18.49
N SER A 105 0.86 6.34 18.98
CA SER A 105 2.30 6.34 19.15
C SER A 105 2.99 6.10 17.79
N GLY A 106 3.61 7.15 17.24
CA GLY A 106 4.48 7.07 16.06
C GLY A 106 3.96 7.80 14.81
N LYS A 107 4.67 7.63 13.69
CA LYS A 107 4.43 8.32 12.39
C LYS A 107 3.12 7.91 11.70
N TYR A 108 2.62 6.72 12.01
CA TYR A 108 1.44 6.09 11.40
C TYR A 108 0.46 5.66 12.48
N ASN A 109 -0.83 5.76 12.18
CA ASN A 109 -1.89 5.25 13.04
C ASN A 109 -1.96 3.69 12.97
N PRO A 110 -2.63 3.03 13.94
CA PRO A 110 -2.73 1.57 13.98
C PRO A 110 -3.30 0.94 12.71
N LEU A 111 -4.30 1.58 12.08
CA LEU A 111 -4.96 1.06 10.89
C LEU A 111 -4.07 1.22 9.64
N GLN A 112 -3.29 2.30 9.55
CA GLN A 112 -2.25 2.49 8.55
C GLN A 112 -1.15 1.45 8.70
N LYS A 113 -0.65 1.18 9.93
CA LYS A 113 0.33 0.11 10.18
C LYS A 113 -0.20 -1.25 9.74
N LEU A 114 -1.45 -1.58 10.08
CA LEU A 114 -2.11 -2.79 9.60
C LEU A 114 -2.23 -2.81 8.08
N SER A 115 -2.50 -1.67 7.44
CA SER A 115 -2.58 -1.62 5.98
C SER A 115 -1.22 -1.92 5.32
N TYR A 116 -0.11 -1.42 5.87
CA TYR A 116 1.23 -1.73 5.37
C TYR A 116 1.58 -3.21 5.51
N LEU A 117 1.22 -3.85 6.63
CA LEU A 117 1.44 -5.28 6.81
C LEU A 117 0.51 -6.10 5.91
N GLY A 118 -0.77 -5.71 5.88
CA GLY A 118 -1.83 -6.37 5.11
C GLY A 118 -1.52 -6.41 3.62
N VAL A 119 -1.09 -5.30 3.01
CA VAL A 119 -0.76 -5.28 1.58
C VAL A 119 0.40 -6.22 1.24
N VAL A 120 1.41 -6.33 2.10
CA VAL A 120 2.54 -7.25 1.88
C VAL A 120 2.06 -8.69 1.93
N VAL A 121 1.26 -9.05 2.94
CA VAL A 121 0.70 -10.40 3.06
C VAL A 121 -0.20 -10.74 1.87
N LEU A 122 -1.09 -9.82 1.49
CA LEU A 122 -2.01 -10.01 0.37
C LEU A 122 -1.28 -10.19 -0.96
N VAL A 123 -0.27 -9.36 -1.24
CA VAL A 123 0.50 -9.46 -2.48
C VAL A 123 1.33 -10.75 -2.50
N LEU A 124 1.94 -11.15 -1.38
CA LEU A 124 2.65 -12.44 -1.31
C LEU A 124 1.71 -13.64 -1.51
N ALA A 125 0.51 -13.62 -0.91
CA ALA A 125 -0.50 -14.65 -1.12
C ALA A 125 -1.00 -14.69 -2.58
N GLN A 126 -1.19 -13.51 -3.19
CA GLN A 126 -1.57 -13.38 -4.60
C GLN A 126 -0.47 -13.92 -5.53
N SER A 127 0.79 -13.59 -5.26
CA SER A 127 1.94 -14.10 -6.02
C SER A 127 2.09 -15.61 -5.86
N LEU A 128 1.89 -16.14 -4.65
CA LEU A 128 2.00 -17.58 -4.38
C LEU A 128 0.94 -18.38 -5.14
N THR A 129 -0.32 -17.93 -5.10
CA THR A 129 -1.41 -18.57 -5.87
C THR A 129 -1.20 -18.41 -7.39
N GLY A 130 -0.67 -17.27 -7.85
CA GLY A 130 -0.32 -17.05 -9.25
C GLY A 130 0.81 -17.98 -9.74
N MET A 131 1.86 -18.17 -8.94
CA MET A 131 2.94 -19.12 -9.24
C MET A 131 2.44 -20.57 -9.25
N ALA A 132 1.51 -20.93 -8.35
CA ALA A 132 0.91 -22.26 -8.34
C ALA A 132 0.04 -22.53 -9.58
N LEU A 133 -0.60 -21.50 -10.14
CA LEU A 133 -1.30 -21.62 -11.43
C LEU A 133 -0.34 -21.74 -12.62
N TYR A 134 0.84 -21.11 -12.55
CA TYR A 134 1.82 -21.12 -13.63
C TYR A 134 2.71 -22.39 -13.62
N TRP A 135 3.15 -22.84 -12.44
CA TRP A 135 3.97 -24.04 -12.23
C TRP A 135 3.32 -25.01 -11.22
N PRO A 136 2.21 -25.68 -11.58
CA PRO A 136 1.47 -26.52 -10.64
C PRO A 136 2.27 -27.69 -10.09
N GLY A 137 3.23 -28.23 -10.86
CA GLY A 137 4.10 -29.32 -10.40
C GLY A 137 4.99 -28.91 -9.23
N THR A 138 5.58 -27.71 -9.29
CA THR A 138 6.44 -27.16 -8.24
C THR A 138 5.66 -26.85 -6.96
N PHE A 139 4.40 -26.42 -7.10
CA PHE A 139 3.51 -26.06 -5.98
C PHE A 139 2.46 -27.13 -5.68
N SER A 140 2.76 -28.40 -5.99
CA SER A 140 1.81 -29.52 -5.87
C SER A 140 1.18 -29.65 -4.47
N GLY A 141 1.93 -29.39 -3.41
CA GLY A 141 1.40 -29.37 -2.03
C GLY A 141 0.34 -28.29 -1.80
N LEU A 142 0.57 -27.08 -2.31
CA LEU A 142 -0.41 -25.99 -2.22
C LEU A 142 -1.63 -26.27 -3.10
N VAL A 143 -1.41 -26.79 -4.31
CA VAL A 143 -2.48 -27.22 -5.22
C VAL A 143 -3.35 -28.27 -4.54
N ALA A 144 -2.76 -29.26 -3.89
CA ALA A 144 -3.48 -30.29 -3.14
C ALA A 144 -4.27 -29.71 -1.96
N SER A 145 -3.68 -28.77 -1.20
CA SER A 145 -4.38 -28.14 -0.05
C SER A 145 -5.58 -27.29 -0.44
N LEU A 146 -5.63 -26.84 -1.69
CA LEU A 146 -6.73 -26.03 -2.23
C LEU A 146 -7.61 -26.87 -3.19
N GLU A 147 -7.69 -28.18 -2.98
CA GLU A 147 -8.59 -29.08 -3.73
C GLU A 147 -8.34 -29.07 -5.25
N GLY A 148 -7.09 -28.80 -5.66
CA GLY A 148 -6.65 -28.79 -7.04
C GLY A 148 -6.60 -27.40 -7.68
N LEU A 149 -6.35 -27.37 -8.99
CA LEU A 149 -6.20 -26.13 -9.76
C LEU A 149 -7.44 -25.23 -9.74
N ALA A 150 -8.63 -25.83 -9.61
CA ALA A 150 -9.88 -25.08 -9.52
C ALA A 150 -9.93 -24.24 -8.24
N GLY A 151 -9.61 -24.82 -7.09
CA GLY A 151 -9.60 -24.07 -5.83
C GLY A 151 -8.44 -23.08 -5.73
N VAL A 152 -7.28 -23.35 -6.35
CA VAL A 152 -6.22 -22.33 -6.49
C VAL A 152 -6.73 -21.13 -7.31
N ARG A 153 -7.43 -21.37 -8.42
CA ARG A 153 -8.01 -20.29 -9.25
C ARG A 153 -9.08 -19.50 -8.50
N ALA A 154 -9.96 -20.18 -7.78
CA ALA A 154 -10.98 -19.54 -6.95
C ALA A 154 -10.33 -18.68 -5.85
N SER A 155 -9.29 -19.21 -5.19
CA SER A 155 -8.54 -18.49 -4.16
C SER A 155 -7.83 -17.26 -4.74
N HIS A 156 -7.17 -17.40 -5.89
CA HIS A 156 -6.51 -16.28 -6.58
C HIS A 156 -7.52 -15.18 -6.96
N TYR A 157 -8.72 -15.57 -7.42
CA TYR A 157 -9.78 -14.63 -7.74
C TYR A 157 -10.36 -13.95 -6.49
N ALA A 158 -10.57 -14.70 -5.40
CA ALA A 158 -11.03 -14.14 -4.13
C ALA A 158 -10.02 -13.14 -3.53
N LEU A 159 -8.73 -13.47 -3.59
CA LEU A 159 -7.65 -12.57 -3.19
C LEU A 159 -7.60 -11.29 -4.04
N THR A 160 -7.89 -11.37 -5.34
CA THR A 160 -8.04 -10.16 -6.19
C THR A 160 -9.12 -9.22 -5.65
N TRP A 161 -10.30 -9.74 -5.31
CA TRP A 161 -11.39 -8.91 -4.73
C TRP A 161 -11.03 -8.33 -3.37
N LEU A 162 -10.34 -9.11 -2.53
CA LEU A 162 -9.82 -8.64 -1.26
C LEU A 162 -8.80 -7.51 -1.45
N LEU A 163 -7.91 -7.64 -2.44
CA LEU A 163 -6.92 -6.61 -2.80
C LEU A 163 -7.59 -5.34 -3.32
N ILE A 164 -8.61 -5.45 -4.19
CA ILE A 164 -9.39 -4.30 -4.68
C ILE A 164 -10.06 -3.58 -3.51
N THR A 165 -10.76 -4.32 -2.64
CA THR A 165 -11.43 -3.75 -1.46
C THR A 165 -10.43 -3.06 -0.53
N PHE A 166 -9.28 -3.70 -0.30
CA PHE A 166 -8.20 -3.12 0.48
C PHE A 166 -7.70 -1.80 -0.10
N ILE A 167 -7.47 -1.72 -1.42
CA ILE A 167 -7.02 -0.49 -2.10
C ILE A 167 -8.06 0.62 -1.94
N MET A 168 -9.35 0.31 -2.10
CA MET A 168 -10.43 1.31 -1.93
C MET A 168 -10.44 1.88 -0.50
N VAL A 169 -10.36 1.01 0.52
CA VAL A 169 -10.29 1.45 1.92
C VAL A 169 -8.99 2.23 2.20
N HIS A 170 -7.86 1.79 1.65
CA HIS A 170 -6.57 2.47 1.80
C HIS A 170 -6.60 3.88 1.20
N LEU A 171 -7.13 4.04 -0.01
CA LEU A 171 -7.26 5.34 -0.67
C LEU A 171 -8.18 6.27 0.14
N TYR A 172 -9.31 5.75 0.64
CA TYR A 172 -10.21 6.52 1.51
C TYR A 172 -9.46 7.07 2.74
N MET A 173 -8.72 6.22 3.47
CA MET A 173 -7.96 6.67 4.64
C MET A 173 -6.92 7.75 4.29
N VAL A 174 -6.17 7.56 3.20
CA VAL A 174 -5.11 8.51 2.80
C VAL A 174 -5.69 9.87 2.43
N ILE A 175 -6.81 9.89 1.69
CA ILE A 175 -7.50 11.12 1.28
C ILE A 175 -8.09 11.85 2.49
N SER A 176 -8.72 11.11 3.42
CA SER A 176 -9.37 11.72 4.59
C SER A 176 -8.39 12.28 5.60
N GLU A 177 -7.25 11.64 5.82
CA GLU A 177 -6.36 11.97 6.95
C GLU A 177 -5.09 12.73 6.54
N THR A 178 -4.57 12.49 5.34
CA THR A 178 -3.24 13.01 4.96
C THR A 178 -3.15 13.49 3.51
N PRO A 179 -4.00 14.45 3.08
CA PRO A 179 -3.93 15.01 1.73
C PRO A 179 -2.56 15.64 1.40
N ASP A 180 -1.87 16.20 2.39
CA ASP A 180 -0.53 16.76 2.20
C ASP A 180 0.54 15.69 1.97
N ARG A 181 0.42 14.51 2.62
CA ARG A 181 1.32 13.38 2.37
C ARG A 181 1.04 12.76 1.00
N LEU A 182 -0.22 12.72 0.59
CA LEU A 182 -0.60 12.32 -0.76
C LEU A 182 0.03 13.24 -1.82
N ARG A 183 -0.04 14.56 -1.65
CA ARG A 183 0.62 15.54 -2.54
C ARG A 183 2.14 15.37 -2.56
N LEU A 184 2.76 15.08 -1.41
CA LEU A 184 4.19 14.79 -1.35
C LEU A 184 4.58 13.52 -2.11
N MET A 185 3.78 12.46 -2.00
CA MET A 185 4.00 11.21 -2.73
C MET A 185 3.75 11.38 -4.23
N LEU A 186 2.67 12.08 -4.59
CA LEU A 186 2.21 12.26 -5.98
C LEU A 186 3.02 13.30 -6.75
N LEU A 187 3.26 14.45 -6.15
CA LEU A 187 3.76 15.65 -6.82
C LEU A 187 5.15 16.06 -6.32
N GLY A 188 5.66 15.44 -5.26
CA GLY A 188 6.93 15.85 -4.63
C GLY A 188 6.89 17.22 -3.97
N GLN A 189 5.72 17.87 -3.90
CA GLN A 189 5.53 19.18 -3.31
C GLN A 189 5.30 19.04 -1.81
N THR A 190 6.17 19.63 -0.98
CA THR A 190 5.85 19.92 0.42
C THR A 190 4.71 20.90 0.42
N GLY A 191 3.52 20.47 0.83
CA GLY A 191 2.36 21.35 0.96
C GLY A 191 2.69 22.53 1.87
N GLY A 192 3.03 23.67 1.26
CA GLY A 192 2.96 24.99 1.86
C GLY A 192 1.52 25.45 1.80
N VAL A 193 0.64 24.85 2.60
CA VAL A 193 -0.69 25.40 2.89
C VAL A 193 -0.79 25.47 4.40
N GLY A 194 -0.10 26.46 4.95
CA GLY A 194 0.03 26.69 6.38
C GLY A 194 0.91 27.89 6.73
N SER A 195 1.77 28.37 5.82
CA SER A 195 2.60 29.57 6.08
C SER A 195 1.92 30.90 5.72
N GLU A 196 0.62 30.92 5.45
CA GLU A 196 -0.10 32.16 5.07
C GLU A 196 -1.16 32.58 6.09
N LYS A 197 -0.98 32.23 7.37
CA LYS A 197 -1.77 32.83 8.48
C LYS A 197 -0.98 33.22 9.73
N GLU A 198 0.36 33.28 9.67
CA GLU A 198 1.20 33.87 10.74
C GLU A 198 1.96 35.14 10.29
N GLY A 199 1.84 35.55 9.03
CA GLY A 199 2.55 36.73 8.50
C GLY A 199 1.80 38.06 8.54
N ALA A 200 0.55 38.09 9.02
CA ALA A 200 -0.30 39.29 9.01
C ALA A 200 -0.80 39.63 10.41
N GLY A 201 0.10 40.10 11.26
CA GLY A 201 -0.27 40.66 12.56
C GLY A 201 0.93 40.87 13.46
N THR A 202 1.15 42.11 13.87
CA THR A 202 2.22 42.62 14.78
C THR A 202 3.57 42.84 14.08
N GLY A 203 4.02 44.05 13.77
CA GLY A 203 3.93 45.29 14.55
C GLY A 203 5.15 45.41 15.45
N SER A 204 6.26 45.86 14.85
CA SER A 204 7.38 46.60 15.46
C SER A 204 7.62 46.40 16.97
N ARG A 205 8.72 45.72 17.33
CA ARG A 205 9.48 46.06 18.55
C ARG A 205 10.95 45.65 18.38
N GLN A 206 11.77 46.65 18.07
CA GLN A 206 13.22 46.62 18.29
C GLN A 206 13.49 46.49 19.79
N TYR A 207 14.48 45.66 20.16
CA TYR A 207 15.20 45.82 21.43
C TYR A 207 16.70 45.84 21.13
N PRO A 208 17.46 46.73 21.79
CA PRO A 208 18.85 47.00 21.45
C PRO A 208 19.80 45.95 22.03
N LEU A 209 20.97 45.87 21.40
CA LEU A 209 22.12 45.10 21.85
C LEU A 209 22.66 45.63 23.19
N SER A 210 22.99 44.71 24.08
CA SER A 210 24.10 44.81 25.03
C SER A 210 24.60 43.41 25.36
#